data_AF-M2XIH3-F1
#
_entry.id   AF-M2XIH3-F1
#
_cell.length_a   1.000
_cell.length_b   1.000
_cell.length_c   1.000
_cell.angle_alpha   90.00
_cell.angle_beta   90.00
_cell.angle_gamma   90.00
#
_symmetry.space_group_name_H-M   'P 1'
#
loop_
_entity.id
_entity.type
_entity.pdbx_description
1 polymer ?
#
loop_
_entity_poly.entity_id
_entity_poly.type
_entity_poly.pdbx_seq_one_letter_code
_entity_poly.pdbx_strand_id
1 'polypeptide(L)'
;MIAELVRHSIAEEQHMYPAARKHLPDGDEVADHEIEEHAEAERVMNDLIGLEPTDKRFDELVGKLIEDVRHHIEEEESDLLPKLQAACSPEDLRDLGEKVLRAKAIAPTRPHPAAPDRPPANRILAPGTAFIDKIRDALANRDT
;
A
#
# COMPACT_ATOMS: atom_id res chain seq x y z
N MET A 1 -5.01 -10.33 -5.50
CA MET A 1 -4.15 -9.34 -6.19
C MET A 1 -4.38 -7.95 -5.60
N ILE A 2 -5.53 -7.30 -5.81
CA ILE A 2 -5.85 -5.97 -5.23
C ILE A 2 -5.66 -5.92 -3.71
N ALA A 3 -6.16 -6.91 -2.98
CA ALA A 3 -6.04 -6.95 -1.53
C ALA A 3 -4.60 -7.00 -1.02
N GLU A 4 -3.70 -7.68 -1.74
CA GLU A 4 -2.29 -7.77 -1.35
C GLU A 4 -1.56 -6.46 -1.63
N LEU A 5 -1.87 -5.79 -2.75
CA LEU A 5 -1.32 -4.48 -3.08
C LEU A 5 -1.71 -3.43 -2.04
N VAL A 6 -3.00 -3.36 -1.69
CA VAL A 6 -3.47 -2.43 -0.64
C VAL A 6 -2.79 -2.70 0.71
N ARG A 7 -2.64 -3.97 1.10
CA ARG A 7 -1.98 -4.32 2.36
C ARG A 7 -0.49 -3.98 2.36
N HIS A 8 0.17 -4.19 1.23
CA HIS A 8 1.58 -3.84 1.01
C HIS A 8 1.80 -2.34 1.16
N SER A 9 1.08 -1.54 0.37
CA SER A 9 1.24 -0.08 0.37
C SER A 9 0.98 0.54 1.74
N ILE A 10 -0.07 0.08 2.45
CA ILE A 10 -0.35 0.55 3.82
C ILE A 10 0.79 0.23 4.78
N ALA A 11 1.39 -0.96 4.68
CA ALA A 11 2.47 -1.35 5.57
C ALA A 11 3.73 -0.50 5.34
N GLU A 12 3.99 -0.13 4.09
CA GLU A 12 5.15 0.67 3.70
C GLU A 12 5.00 2.12 4.13
N GLU A 13 3.85 2.72 3.86
CA GLU A 13 3.53 4.07 4.30
C GLU A 13 3.54 4.22 5.82
N GLN A 14 3.08 3.20 6.56
CA GLN A 14 3.05 3.24 8.01
C GLN A 14 4.42 3.04 8.66
N HIS A 15 5.33 2.33 8.00
CA HIS A 15 6.56 1.84 8.64
C HIS A 15 7.82 2.01 7.80
N MET A 16 7.81 1.59 6.54
CA MET A 16 9.00 1.62 5.68
C MET A 16 9.40 3.04 5.29
N TYR A 17 8.48 3.86 4.80
CA TYR A 17 8.80 5.24 4.40
C TYR A 17 9.18 6.15 5.58
N PRO A 18 8.54 6.04 6.77
CA PRO A 18 9.06 6.71 7.97
C PRO A 18 10.47 6.26 8.35
N ALA A 19 10.84 5.00 8.12
CA ALA A 19 12.20 4.53 8.33
C ALA A 19 13.16 5.12 7.29
N ALA A 20 12.76 5.20 6.02
CA ALA A 20 13.52 5.85 4.95
C ALA A 20 13.84 7.30 5.32
N ARG A 21 12.81 8.10 5.67
CA ARG A 21 12.97 9.51 6.10
C ARG A 21 13.93 9.68 7.28
N LYS A 22 13.94 8.71 8.20
CA LYS A 22 14.76 8.76 9.41
C LYS A 22 16.22 8.37 9.14
N HIS A 23 16.46 7.39 8.28
CA HIS A 23 17.76 6.74 8.16
C HIS A 23 18.51 7.10 6.88
N LEU A 24 17.83 7.59 5.85
CA LEU A 24 18.42 7.95 4.55
C LEU A 24 18.59 9.46 4.41
N PRO A 25 19.69 9.93 3.79
CA PRO A 25 19.91 11.36 3.56
C PRO A 25 18.91 11.97 2.56
N ASP A 26 18.44 11.17 1.60
CA ASP A 26 17.44 11.47 0.58
C ASP A 26 16.05 10.91 0.95
N GLY A 27 15.85 10.49 2.21
CA GLY A 27 14.68 9.71 2.61
C GLY A 27 13.34 10.42 2.46
N ASP A 28 13.30 11.76 2.55
CA ASP A 28 12.07 12.53 2.30
C ASP A 28 11.65 12.47 0.83
N GLU A 29 12.60 12.63 -0.10
CA GLU A 29 12.35 12.59 -1.54
C GLU A 29 11.91 11.19 -1.98
N VAL A 30 12.62 10.16 -1.53
CA VAL A 30 12.26 8.76 -1.81
C VAL A 30 10.86 8.45 -1.27
N ALA A 31 10.58 8.79 -0.02
CA ALA A 31 9.27 8.54 0.56
C ALA A 31 8.13 9.31 -0.13
N ASP A 32 8.36 10.56 -0.56
CA ASP A 32 7.34 11.34 -1.27
C ASP A 32 7.04 10.77 -2.67
N HIS A 33 8.07 10.33 -3.39
CA HIS A 33 7.95 9.68 -4.70
C HIS A 33 7.13 8.38 -4.62
N GLU A 34 7.51 7.47 -3.74
CA GLU A 34 6.85 6.17 -3.56
C GLU A 34 5.37 6.32 -3.13
N ILE A 35 5.06 7.30 -2.27
CA ILE A 35 3.68 7.62 -1.88
C ILE A 35 2.87 8.12 -3.08
N GLU A 36 3.48 8.87 -4.01
CA GLU A 36 2.81 9.35 -5.22
C GLU A 36 2.51 8.19 -6.18
N GLU A 37 3.44 7.23 -6.32
CA GLU A 37 3.23 6.01 -7.12
C GLU A 37 2.10 5.14 -6.56
N HIS A 38 2.06 4.93 -5.24
CA HIS A 38 0.94 4.26 -4.58
C HIS A 38 -0.40 4.95 -4.83
N ALA A 39 -0.43 6.28 -4.74
CA ALA A 39 -1.65 7.04 -5.00
C ALA A 39 -2.12 6.90 -6.46
N GLU A 40 -1.20 6.80 -7.42
CA GLU A 40 -1.53 6.52 -8.82
C GLU A 40 -2.08 5.09 -9.00
N ALA A 41 -1.43 4.08 -8.42
CA ALA A 41 -1.90 2.71 -8.45
C ALA A 41 -3.30 2.56 -7.82
N GLU A 42 -3.57 3.27 -6.72
CA GLU A 42 -4.89 3.32 -6.09
C GLU A 42 -5.95 3.97 -6.98
N ARG A 43 -5.62 5.04 -7.70
CA ARG A 43 -6.53 5.64 -8.70
C ARG A 43 -6.89 4.63 -9.78
N VAL A 44 -5.90 3.92 -10.32
CA VAL A 44 -6.12 2.89 -11.34
C VAL A 44 -6.99 1.74 -10.81
N MET A 45 -6.74 1.29 -9.57
CA MET A 45 -7.57 0.26 -8.93
C MET A 45 -9.02 0.72 -8.72
N ASN A 46 -9.23 1.97 -8.31
CA ASN A 46 -10.57 2.53 -8.12
C ASN A 46 -11.33 2.63 -9.45
N ASP A 47 -10.66 3.04 -10.52
CA ASP A 47 -11.24 3.02 -11.87
C ASP A 47 -11.63 1.60 -12.30
N LEU A 48 -10.78 0.59 -12.05
CA LEU A 48 -11.06 -0.81 -12.34
C LEU A 48 -12.28 -1.36 -11.58
N ILE A 49 -12.44 -1.01 -10.31
CA ILE A 49 -13.59 -1.45 -9.49
C ILE A 49 -14.93 -0.98 -10.08
N GLY A 50 -14.93 0.16 -10.77
CA GLY A 50 -16.12 0.73 -11.40
C GLY A 50 -16.46 0.16 -12.78
N LEU A 51 -15.62 -0.71 -13.36
CA LEU A 51 -15.78 -1.21 -14.73
C LEU A 51 -16.31 -2.65 -14.80
N GLU A 52 -17.11 -2.91 -15.82
CA GLU A 52 -17.46 -4.27 -16.23
C GLU A 52 -16.27 -4.91 -16.97
N PRO A 53 -16.01 -6.22 -16.82
CA PRO A 53 -14.90 -6.89 -17.52
C PRO A 53 -14.98 -6.85 -19.06
N THR A 54 -16.14 -6.52 -19.62
CA THR A 54 -16.34 -6.36 -21.07
C THR A 54 -16.09 -4.93 -21.55
N ASP A 55 -15.82 -4.00 -20.65
CA ASP A 55 -15.43 -2.64 -21.00
C ASP A 55 -14.05 -2.64 -21.66
N LYS A 56 -13.91 -1.88 -22.75
CA LYS A 56 -12.66 -1.80 -23.52
C LYS A 56 -11.51 -1.23 -22.69
N ARG A 57 -11.81 -0.41 -21.69
CA ARG A 57 -10.82 0.18 -20.77
C ARG A 57 -10.31 -0.79 -19.73
N PHE A 58 -10.98 -1.93 -19.53
CA PHE A 58 -10.62 -2.90 -18.49
C PHE A 58 -9.20 -3.44 -18.72
N ASP A 59 -8.93 -3.96 -19.92
CA ASP A 59 -7.62 -4.53 -20.27
C ASP A 59 -6.51 -3.47 -20.23
N GLU A 60 -6.81 -2.23 -20.66
CA GLU A 60 -5.87 -1.11 -20.61
C GLU A 60 -5.47 -0.76 -19.17
N LEU A 61 -6.44 -0.65 -18.26
CA LEU A 61 -6.19 -0.30 -16.86
C LEU A 61 -5.55 -1.45 -16.08
N VAL A 62 -5.88 -2.71 -16.39
CA VAL A 62 -5.16 -3.87 -15.83
C VAL A 62 -3.70 -3.86 -16.29
N GLY A 63 -3.46 -3.58 -17.57
CA GLY A 63 -2.10 -3.44 -18.11
C GLY A 63 -1.31 -2.36 -17.38
N LYS A 64 -1.90 -1.17 -17.24
CA LYS A 64 -1.29 -0.05 -16.49
C LYS A 64 -0.99 -0.43 -15.04
N LEU A 65 -1.95 -1.03 -14.32
CA LEU A 65 -1.73 -1.43 -12.92
C LEU A 65 -0.57 -2.44 -12.79
N ILE A 66 -0.46 -3.38 -13.73
CA ILE A 66 0.66 -4.35 -13.72
C ILE A 66 2.00 -3.65 -13.97
N GLU A 67 2.04 -2.67 -14.86
CA GLU A 67 3.24 -1.87 -15.14
C GLU A 67 3.64 -1.06 -13.91
N ASP A 68 2.71 -0.29 -13.34
CA ASP A 68 2.93 0.55 -12.16
C ASP A 68 3.46 -0.31 -10.98
N VAL A 69 2.83 -1.46 -10.69
CA VAL A 69 3.26 -2.35 -9.59
C VAL A 69 4.64 -2.98 -9.85
N ARG A 70 4.97 -3.31 -11.09
CA ARG A 70 6.28 -3.88 -11.42
C ARG A 70 7.39 -2.85 -11.29
N HIS A 71 7.11 -1.62 -11.72
CA HIS A 71 8.04 -0.51 -11.59
C HIS A 71 8.34 -0.25 -10.11
N HIS A 72 7.29 -0.08 -9.30
CA HIS A 72 7.35 0.08 -7.84
C HIS A 72 8.25 -0.98 -7.18
N ILE A 73 7.98 -2.27 -7.43
CA ILE A 73 8.76 -3.37 -6.86
C ILE A 73 10.23 -3.31 -7.29
N GLU A 74 10.50 -2.97 -8.55
CA GLU A 74 11.87 -2.86 -9.06
C GLU A 74 12.64 -1.72 -8.39
N GLU A 75 12.01 -0.56 -8.16
CA GLU A 75 12.62 0.56 -7.44
C GLU A 75 12.91 0.18 -5.97
N GLU A 76 11.94 -0.46 -5.30
CA GLU A 76 12.12 -0.89 -3.92
C GLU A 76 13.24 -1.94 -3.76
N GLU A 77 13.24 -2.99 -4.59
CA GLU A 77 14.21 -4.08 -4.50
C GLU A 77 15.62 -3.67 -4.92
N SER A 78 15.74 -2.74 -5.87
CA SER A 78 17.04 -2.33 -6.42
C SER A 78 17.67 -1.12 -5.73
N ASP A 79 16.86 -0.26 -5.09
CA ASP A 79 17.34 0.97 -4.46
C ASP A 79 16.96 1.09 -2.99
N LEU A 80 15.67 1.21 -2.65
CA LEU A 80 15.22 1.56 -1.30
C LEU A 80 15.61 0.49 -0.26
N LEU A 81 15.33 -0.79 -0.53
CA LEU A 81 15.62 -1.88 0.41
C LEU A 81 17.13 -2.04 0.66
N PRO A 82 18.01 -2.04 -0.36
CA PRO A 82 19.47 -2.00 -0.16
C PRO A 82 19.94 -0.79 0.64
N LYS A 83 19.41 0.41 0.37
CA LYS A 83 19.75 1.64 1.12
C LYS A 83 19.38 1.51 2.59
N LEU A 84 18.16 1.03 2.90
CA LEU A 84 17.72 0.77 4.27
C LEU A 84 18.59 -0.30 4.94
N GLN A 85 18.94 -1.37 4.23
CA GLN A 85 19.83 -2.42 4.76
C GLN A 85 21.20 -1.88 5.14
N ALA A 86 21.74 -0.93 4.37
CA ALA A 86 23.03 -0.32 4.63
C ALA A 86 22.99 0.75 5.75
N ALA A 87 21.88 1.47 5.89
CA ALA A 87 21.74 2.58 6.82
C ALA A 87 21.25 2.19 8.23
N CYS A 88 20.54 1.06 8.35
CA CYS A 88 19.93 0.62 9.61
C CYS A 88 20.76 -0.45 10.32
N SER A 89 20.63 -0.53 11.65
CA SER A 89 21.21 -1.65 12.39
C SER A 89 20.41 -2.95 12.16
N PRO A 90 21.01 -4.14 12.38
CA PRO A 90 20.28 -5.41 12.28
C PRO A 90 19.08 -5.50 13.25
N GLU A 91 19.11 -4.77 14.37
CA GLU A 91 17.99 -4.70 15.31
C GLU A 91 16.87 -3.82 14.76
N ASP A 92 17.20 -2.64 14.23
CA ASP A 92 16.22 -1.76 13.57
C ASP A 92 15.53 -2.47 12.39
N LEU A 93 16.29 -3.19 11.57
CA LEU A 93 15.73 -3.94 10.43
C LEU A 93 14.80 -5.06 10.87
N ARG A 94 15.10 -5.74 11.99
CA ARG A 94 14.24 -6.79 12.53
C ARG A 94 12.92 -6.20 13.04
N ASP A 95 13.00 -5.13 13.82
CA ASP A 95 11.82 -4.42 14.33
C ASP A 95 10.96 -3.85 13.18
N LEU A 96 11.60 -3.28 12.16
CA LEU A 96 10.92 -2.80 10.97
C LEU A 96 10.18 -3.92 10.24
N GLY A 97 10.86 -5.06 10.00
CA GLY A 97 10.24 -6.23 9.37
C GLY A 97 9.04 -6.77 10.15
N GLU A 98 9.13 -6.83 11.49
CA GLU A 98 8.00 -7.23 12.33
C GLU A 98 6.81 -6.26 12.21
N LYS A 99 7.07 -4.95 12.18
CA LYS A 99 6.04 -3.93 12.03
C LYS A 99 5.32 -4.04 10.69
N VAL A 100 6.08 -4.17 9.59
CA VAL A 100 5.53 -4.35 8.24
C VAL A 100 4.66 -5.62 8.17
N LEU A 101 5.16 -6.76 8.65
CA LEU A 101 4.39 -8.02 8.64
C LEU A 101 3.10 -7.92 9.46
N ARG A 102 3.15 -7.28 10.63
CA ARG A 102 1.96 -7.06 11.47
C ARG A 102 0.95 -6.13 10.78
N ALA A 103 1.42 -5.05 10.15
CA ALA A 103 0.56 -4.13 9.41
C ALA A 103 -0.15 -4.83 8.25
N LYS A 104 0.58 -5.61 7.43
CA LYS A 104 -0.02 -6.39 6.33
C LYS A 104 -1.11 -7.36 6.81
N ALA A 105 -0.93 -7.95 8.00
CA ALA A 105 -1.90 -8.90 8.57
C ALA A 105 -3.23 -8.24 8.99
N ILE A 106 -3.22 -6.96 9.35
CA ILE A 106 -4.40 -6.23 9.86
C ILE A 106 -4.97 -5.21 8.87
N ALA A 107 -4.27 -4.95 7.76
CA ALA A 107 -4.66 -3.96 6.78
C ALA A 107 -5.92 -4.36 5.96
N PRO A 108 -6.74 -3.38 5.54
CA PRO A 108 -7.88 -3.59 4.66
C PRO A 108 -7.52 -4.30 3.35
N THR A 109 -8.50 -4.91 2.71
CA THR A 109 -8.32 -5.68 1.46
C THR A 109 -8.77 -4.91 0.20
N ARG A 110 -9.22 -3.66 0.35
CA ARG A 110 -9.71 -2.83 -0.76
C ARG A 110 -9.32 -1.35 -0.54
N PRO A 111 -9.01 -0.62 -1.63
CA PRO A 111 -8.83 0.82 -1.57
C PRO A 111 -10.14 1.48 -1.15
N HIS A 112 -10.08 2.56 -0.37
CA HIS A 112 -11.27 3.28 0.06
C HIS A 112 -11.13 4.75 -0.36
N PRO A 113 -12.05 5.29 -1.18
CA PRO A 113 -11.95 6.64 -1.77
C PRO A 113 -12.04 7.81 -0.77
N ALA A 114 -12.01 7.53 0.54
CA ALA A 114 -12.08 8.49 1.62
C ALA A 114 -11.09 8.17 2.76
N ALA A 115 -10.19 7.19 2.56
CA ALA A 115 -9.09 6.97 3.48
C ALA A 115 -8.03 8.06 3.24
N PRO A 116 -7.56 8.74 4.29
CA PRO A 116 -6.49 9.72 4.14
C PRO A 116 -5.12 9.03 4.08
N ASP A 117 -4.37 9.30 3.00
CA ASP A 117 -3.08 8.67 2.63
C ASP A 117 -1.88 9.13 3.48
N ARG A 118 -2.11 9.82 4.62
CA ARG A 118 -1.01 10.41 5.42
C ARG A 118 -1.22 10.30 6.95
N PRO A 119 -0.15 10.04 7.72
CA PRO A 119 -0.19 10.17 9.18
C PRO A 119 -0.41 11.63 9.64
N PRO A 120 -1.11 11.89 10.77
CA PRO A 120 -1.68 10.94 11.73
C PRO A 120 -3.12 10.49 11.40
N ALA A 121 -3.68 10.91 10.26
CA ALA A 121 -5.05 10.58 9.91
C ALA A 121 -5.24 9.06 9.64
N ASN A 122 -4.20 8.40 9.11
CA ASN A 122 -4.14 6.93 9.02
C ASN A 122 -4.03 6.19 10.37
N ARG A 123 -3.79 6.89 11.49
CA ARG A 123 -3.77 6.35 12.85
C ARG A 123 -5.09 6.54 13.61
N ILE A 124 -6.04 7.33 13.08
CA ILE A 124 -7.24 7.78 13.82
C ILE A 124 -8.53 7.02 13.43
N LEU A 125 -8.50 6.16 12.41
CA LEU A 125 -9.66 5.31 12.07
C LEU A 125 -9.51 3.87 12.57
N ALA A 126 -9.55 3.73 13.89
CA ALA A 126 -10.16 2.59 14.56
C ALA A 126 -10.85 3.15 15.83
N PRO A 127 -12.18 3.04 16.06
CA PRO A 127 -13.18 2.13 15.49
C PRO A 127 -14.44 2.84 14.89
N GLY A 128 -15.00 2.35 13.77
CA GLY A 128 -16.39 2.73 13.42
C GLY A 128 -16.80 2.59 11.96
N THR A 129 -15.89 2.75 11.00
CA THR A 129 -16.23 2.65 9.56
C THR A 129 -15.87 1.28 8.96
N ALA A 130 -14.79 0.65 9.44
CA ALA A 130 -14.41 -0.71 9.05
C ALA A 130 -15.43 -1.81 9.44
N PHE A 131 -16.40 -1.50 10.33
CA PHE A 131 -17.41 -2.47 10.76
C PHE A 131 -18.58 -2.60 9.76
N ILE A 132 -18.86 -1.56 8.96
CA ILE A 132 -19.96 -1.58 7.98
C ILE A 132 -19.64 -2.54 6.84
N ASP A 133 -18.39 -2.55 6.37
CA ASP A 133 -17.97 -3.43 5.28
C ASP A 133 -17.93 -4.90 5.70
N LYS A 134 -17.59 -5.20 6.95
CA LYS A 134 -17.60 -6.57 7.48
C LYS A 134 -19.02 -7.17 7.53
N ILE A 135 -20.05 -6.34 7.71
CA ILE A 135 -21.46 -6.76 7.65
C ILE A 135 -21.91 -6.95 6.20
N ARG A 136 -21.46 -6.08 5.28
CA ARG A 136 -21.78 -6.18 3.85
C ARG A 136 -21.14 -7.42 3.21
N ASP A 137 -19.88 -7.71 3.53
CA ASP A 137 -19.16 -8.87 2.99
C ASP A 137 -19.70 -10.20 3.56
N ALA A 138 -20.14 -10.22 4.82
CA ALA A 138 -20.81 -11.39 5.42
C ALA A 138 -22.18 -11.70 4.79
N LEU A 139 -22.84 -10.71 4.18
CA LEU A 139 -24.11 -10.88 3.46
C LEU A 139 -23.92 -11.24 1.98
N ALA A 140 -22.72 -11.05 1.43
CA ALA A 140 -22.43 -11.23 0.00
C ALA A 140 -21.85 -12.62 -0.37
N ASN A 141 -21.62 -13.50 0.61
CA ASN A 141 -21.18 -14.90 0.44
C ASN A 141 -20.05 -15.06 -0.61
N ARG A 142 -19.00 -14.25 -0.49
CA ARG A 142 -17.74 -14.44 -1.24
C ARG A 142 -16.67 -14.81 -0.23
N ASP A 143 -16.24 -16.06 -0.32
CA ASP A 143 -15.24 -16.65 0.57
C ASP A 143 -13.93 -15.87 0.55
N THR A 144 -13.34 -15.84 1.74
CA THR A 144 -12.10 -15.17 2.18
C THR A 144 -10.86 -15.50 1.38
#